data_AF-A0A950GEY0-F1
#
_entry.id   AF-A0A950GEY0-F1
#
_cell.length_a   1.000
_cell.length_b   1.000
_cell.length_c   1.000
_cell.angle_alpha   90.00
_cell.angle_beta   90.00
_cell.angle_gamma   90.00
#
_symmetry.space_group_name_H-M   'P 1'
#
loop_
_entity.id
_entity.type
_entity.pdbx_description
1 polymer ?
#
loop_
_entity_poly.entity_id
_entity_poly.type
_entity_poly.pdbx_seq_one_letter_code
_entity_poly.pdbx_strand_id
1 'polypeptide(L)'
;MFVMYFTEQPMSTYPADIGLEVGHTALMFSNKHFDPVAGSRLYNEYLEHYIYAEEQGVEGFMLNEHHNAPFCMQAKCNIFASILA
;
A
#
# COMPACT_ATOMS: atom_id res chain seq x y z
N MET A 1 -4.36 26.37 2.35
CA MET A 1 -5.00 25.17 2.93
C MET A 1 -3.99 24.07 2.73
N PHE A 2 -3.55 23.39 3.80
CA PHE A 2 -2.53 22.35 3.69
C PHE A 2 -3.13 21.10 3.04
N VAL A 3 -2.68 20.74 1.84
CA VAL A 3 -3.18 19.57 1.09
C VAL A 3 -2.20 18.41 1.23
N MET A 4 -2.70 17.24 1.64
CA MET A 4 -1.91 16.01 1.75
C MET A 4 -2.43 14.93 0.82
N TYR A 5 -1.52 14.12 0.28
CA TYR A 5 -1.84 12.91 -0.47
C TYR A 5 -1.78 11.67 0.43
N PHE A 6 -2.73 10.76 0.23
CA PHE A 6 -2.86 9.50 0.96
C PHE A 6 -3.20 8.37 -0.01
N THR A 7 -2.59 7.21 0.20
CA THR A 7 -2.93 5.96 -0.48
C THR A 7 -2.78 4.80 0.50
N GLU A 8 -3.68 3.82 0.40
CA GLU A 8 -3.58 2.59 1.19
C GLU A 8 -2.45 1.68 0.69
N GLN A 9 -1.99 1.85 -0.56
CA GLN A 9 -1.07 0.95 -1.25
C GLN A 9 -1.55 -0.52 -1.30
N PRO A 10 -2.72 -0.81 -1.89
CA PRO A 10 -3.24 -2.17 -1.94
C PRO A 10 -2.37 -3.11 -2.79
N MET A 11 -2.20 -4.33 -2.32
CA MET A 11 -1.69 -5.44 -3.13
C MET A 11 -2.76 -5.85 -4.15
N SER A 12 -2.99 -5.06 -5.20
CA SER A 12 -4.14 -5.21 -6.11
C SER A 12 -4.21 -6.57 -6.84
N THR A 13 -3.12 -7.33 -6.83
CA THR A 13 -3.02 -8.67 -7.43
C THR A 13 -3.35 -9.82 -6.47
N TYR A 14 -3.75 -9.53 -5.23
CA TYR A 14 -4.20 -10.58 -4.31
C TYR A 14 -5.49 -11.26 -4.84
N PRO A 15 -5.72 -12.54 -4.53
CA PRO A 15 -6.92 -13.26 -4.97
C PRO A 15 -8.13 -12.81 -4.12
N ALA A 16 -8.81 -11.77 -4.60
CA ALA A 16 -9.95 -11.15 -3.91
C ALA A 16 -11.15 -12.10 -3.78
N ASP A 17 -11.32 -13.03 -4.72
CA ASP A 17 -12.33 -14.09 -4.69
C ASP A 17 -12.20 -14.99 -3.46
N ILE A 18 -10.97 -15.37 -3.10
CA ILE A 18 -10.70 -16.13 -1.87
C ILE A 18 -11.08 -15.31 -0.64
N GLY A 19 -10.73 -14.01 -0.63
CA GLY A 19 -11.09 -13.09 0.44
C GLY A 19 -12.61 -12.98 0.66
N LEU A 20 -13.37 -12.97 -0.43
CA LEU A 20 -14.83 -12.97 -0.41
C LEU A 20 -15.39 -14.31 0.08
N GLU A 21 -14.82 -15.44 -0.34
CA GLU A 21 -15.24 -16.78 0.10
C GLU A 21 -15.06 -16.98 1.61
N VAL A 22 -13.89 -16.59 2.15
CA VAL A 22 -13.59 -16.73 3.58
C VAL A 22 -14.20 -15.63 4.44
N GLY A 23 -14.73 -14.57 3.82
CA GLY A 23 -15.40 -13.45 4.48
C GLY A 23 -14.47 -12.48 5.21
N HIS A 24 -13.15 -12.53 4.95
CA HIS A 24 -12.18 -11.66 5.58
C HIS A 24 -10.92 -11.49 4.71
N THR A 25 -10.37 -10.28 4.73
CA THR A 25 -9.09 -9.96 4.05
C THR A 25 -8.05 -9.39 5.00
N ALA A 26 -8.40 -9.03 6.23
CA ALA A 26 -7.47 -8.51 7.23
C ALA A 26 -7.23 -9.52 8.35
N LEU A 27 -6.03 -9.49 8.94
CA LEU A 27 -5.58 -10.24 10.13
C LEU A 27 -5.51 -11.77 9.97
N MET A 28 -6.53 -12.39 9.40
CA MET A 28 -6.68 -13.84 9.27
C MET A 28 -6.43 -14.35 7.84
N PHE A 29 -6.33 -13.44 6.86
CA PHE A 29 -6.04 -13.81 5.47
C PHE A 29 -4.61 -14.35 5.34
N SER A 30 -4.43 -15.46 4.63
CA SER A 30 -3.14 -16.14 4.59
C SER A 30 -2.12 -15.41 3.71
N ASN A 31 -0.94 -15.12 4.25
CA ASN A 31 0.19 -14.56 3.49
C ASN A 31 0.71 -15.47 2.36
N LYS A 32 0.28 -16.73 2.26
CA LYS A 32 0.61 -17.59 1.11
C LYS A 32 0.14 -17.01 -0.23
N HIS A 33 -0.81 -16.07 -0.19
CA HIS A 33 -1.36 -15.38 -1.34
C HIS A 33 -0.58 -14.12 -1.74
N PHE A 34 0.49 -13.78 -1.02
CA PHE A 34 1.37 -12.68 -1.40
C PHE A 34 2.30 -13.11 -2.55
N ASP A 35 2.22 -12.39 -3.67
CA ASP A 35 3.15 -12.52 -4.78
C ASP A 35 4.27 -11.45 -4.65
N PRO A 36 5.52 -11.83 -4.34
CA PRO A 36 6.60 -10.87 -4.17
C PRO A 36 6.99 -10.15 -5.46
N VAL A 37 6.79 -10.75 -6.64
CA VAL A 37 7.11 -10.11 -7.92
C VAL A 37 6.10 -9.00 -8.20
N ALA A 38 4.81 -9.31 -8.07
CA ALA A 38 3.76 -8.31 -8.21
C ALA A 38 3.83 -7.22 -7.12
N GLY A 39 4.14 -7.58 -5.88
CA GLY A 39 4.34 -6.63 -4.78
C GLY A 39 5.49 -5.65 -5.06
N SER A 40 6.63 -6.15 -5.56
CA SER A 40 7.76 -5.30 -5.98
C SER A 40 7.36 -4.30 -7.06
N ARG A 41 6.64 -4.75 -8.10
CA ARG A 41 6.13 -3.85 -9.14
C ARG A 41 5.22 -2.77 -8.56
N LEU A 42 4.24 -3.17 -7.72
CA LEU A 42 3.30 -2.24 -7.10
C LEU A 42 4.00 -1.22 -6.20
N TYR A 43 5.01 -1.61 -5.43
CA TYR A 43 5.80 -0.65 -4.65
C TYR A 43 6.43 0.44 -5.52
N ASN A 44 7.01 0.06 -6.67
CA ASN A 44 7.57 1.05 -7.61
C ASN A 44 6.47 1.95 -8.18
N GLU A 45 5.31 1.39 -8.57
CA GLU A 45 4.16 2.17 -9.03
C GLU A 45 3.67 3.18 -7.97
N TYR A 46 3.64 2.79 -6.68
CA TYR A 46 3.27 3.72 -5.61
C TYR A 46 4.30 4.82 -5.37
N LEU A 47 5.59 4.55 -5.55
CA LEU A 47 6.62 5.59 -5.52
C LEU A 47 6.41 6.61 -6.65
N GLU A 48 6.10 6.16 -7.86
CA GLU A 48 5.72 7.05 -8.97
C GLU A 48 4.48 7.89 -8.62
N HIS A 49 3.50 7.34 -7.90
CA HIS A 49 2.34 8.12 -7.45
C HIS A 49 2.71 9.23 -6.46
N TYR A 50 3.65 9.00 -5.54
CA TYR A 50 4.12 10.05 -4.63
C TYR A 50 4.87 11.14 -5.38
N ILE A 51 5.75 10.77 -6.32
CA ILE A 51 6.45 11.72 -7.20
C ILE A 51 5.42 12.57 -7.96
N TYR A 52 4.44 11.93 -8.60
CA TYR A 52 3.40 12.65 -9.32
C TYR A 52 2.57 13.58 -8.42
N ALA A 53 2.24 13.14 -7.20
CA ALA A 53 1.52 13.96 -6.23
C ALA A 53 2.34 15.20 -5.82
N GLU A 54 3.65 15.06 -5.60
CA GLU A 54 4.56 16.19 -5.39
C GLU A 54 4.54 17.16 -6.57
N GLU A 55 4.62 16.66 -7.80
CA GLU A 55 4.54 17.47 -9.03
C GLU A 55 3.20 18.23 -9.16
N GLN A 56 2.11 17.71 -8.58
CA GLN A 56 0.80 18.39 -8.54
C GLN A 56 0.66 19.39 -7.37
N GLY A 57 1.70 19.56 -6.56
CA GLY A 57 1.76 20.58 -5.52
C GLY A 57 1.11 20.20 -4.19
N VAL A 58 1.04 18.90 -3.86
CA VAL A 58 0.67 18.49 -2.48
C VAL A 58 1.78 18.90 -1.51
N GLU A 59 1.39 19.30 -0.30
CA GLU A 59 2.31 19.85 0.71
C GLU A 59 2.76 18.79 1.73
N GLY A 60 2.26 17.57 1.62
CA GLY A 60 2.70 16.45 2.46
C GLY A 60 2.10 15.10 2.07
N PHE A 61 2.67 14.06 2.64
CA PHE A 61 2.24 12.68 2.45
C PHE A 61 1.77 12.08 3.77
N MET A 62 0.60 11.45 3.75
CA MET A 62 0.11 10.61 4.85
C MET A 62 0.49 9.16 4.55
N LEU A 63 1.12 8.51 5.52
CA LEU A 63 1.47 7.09 5.46
C LEU A 63 0.63 6.32 6.49
N ASN A 64 0.27 5.09 6.16
CA ASN A 64 -0.40 4.17 7.06
C ASN A 64 0.49 2.97 7.39
N GLU A 65 0.03 2.16 8.36
CA GLU A 65 0.64 0.89 8.70
C GLU A 65 -0.45 -0.14 8.97
N HIS A 66 -0.38 -1.28 8.29
CA HIS A 66 -1.26 -2.41 8.54
C HIS A 66 -0.51 -3.74 8.50
N HIS A 67 -0.96 -4.68 9.32
CA HIS A 67 -0.38 -6.02 9.41
C HIS A 67 -1.35 -7.04 8.84
N ASN A 68 -0.85 -7.91 7.97
CA ASN A 68 -1.61 -9.01 7.37
C ASN A 68 -2.91 -8.55 6.68
N ALA A 69 -2.80 -7.53 5.83
CA ALA A 69 -3.93 -6.88 5.17
C ALA A 69 -3.58 -6.55 3.71
N PRO A 70 -4.12 -7.28 2.71
CA PRO A 70 -3.85 -7.01 1.29
C PRO A 70 -4.27 -5.62 0.81
N PHE A 71 -5.13 -4.91 1.55
CA PHE A 71 -5.47 -3.54 1.20
C PHE A 71 -4.33 -2.54 1.49
N CYS A 72 -3.30 -2.92 2.26
CA CYS A 72 -2.15 -2.08 2.55
C CYS A 72 -0.85 -2.90 2.63
N MET A 73 0.08 -2.60 1.74
CA MET A 73 1.39 -3.26 1.71
C MET A 73 2.38 -2.71 2.76
N GLN A 74 2.09 -1.57 3.40
CA GLN A 74 2.97 -0.95 4.38
C GLN A 74 2.87 -1.63 5.75
N ALA A 75 3.70 -2.64 6.01
CA ALA A 75 3.79 -3.27 7.33
C ALA A 75 4.62 -2.48 8.36
N LYS A 76 5.39 -1.48 7.89
CA LYS A 76 6.26 -0.62 8.70
C LYS A 76 6.30 0.78 8.08
N CYS A 77 5.56 1.74 8.66
CA CYS A 77 5.44 3.07 8.06
C CYS A 77 6.78 3.82 8.02
N ASN A 78 7.64 3.62 9.02
CA ASN A 78 8.94 4.29 9.12
C ASN A 78 9.91 3.95 7.98
N ILE A 79 9.84 2.73 7.43
CA ILE A 79 10.67 2.33 6.28
C ILE A 79 10.26 3.15 5.06
N PHE A 80 8.97 3.26 4.80
CA PHE A 80 8.48 4.03 3.65
C PHE A 80 8.72 5.53 3.83
N ALA A 81 8.56 6.05 5.06
CA ALA A 81 8.92 7.42 5.39
C ALA A 81 10.41 7.72 5.09
N SER A 82 11.31 6.76 5.37
CA SER A 82 12.74 6.92 5.06
C SER A 82 13.08 6.88 3.58
N ILE A 83 12.20 6.31 2.74
CA ILE A 83 12.35 6.30 1.28
C ILE A 83 11.88 7.64 0.68
N LEU A 84 10.84 8.24 1.27
CA LEU A 84 10.23 9.49 0.78
C LEU A 84 10.93 10.78 1.27
N ALA A 85 11.80 10.68 2.29
CA ALA A 85 12.52 11.82 2.88
C ALA A 85 13.80 12.15 2.12
#